data_AF-A0A410RY99-F1
#
_entry.id   AF-A0A410RY99-F1
#
_cell.length_a   1.000
_cell.length_b   1.000
_cell.length_c   1.000
_cell.angle_alpha   90.00
_cell.angle_beta   90.00
_cell.angle_gamma   90.00
#
_symmetry.space_group_name_H-M   'P 1'
#
loop_
_entity.id
_entity.type
_entity.pdbx_description
1 polymer ?
#
loop_
_entity_poly.entity_id
_entity_poly.type
_entity_poly.pdbx_seq_one_letter_code
_entity_poly.pdbx_strand_id
1 'polypeptide(L)'
;MATPNFDRDFGYLLPFMDKVAAAAADLQDASAREELVRLVAEEKVRWERIRSLLQGAPGQSGGAAPRASASKAPPPAAAPPLARVSSDGVNRVAPRESGLTVGSLKDSR
;
A
#
# COMPACT_ATOMS: atom_id res chain seq x y z
N MET A 1 -14.61 21.82 0.39
CA MET A 1 -13.92 22.86 1.20
C MET A 1 -12.91 22.14 2.07
N ALA A 2 -11.61 22.45 1.93
CA ALA A 2 -10.58 21.86 2.77
C ALA A 2 -10.89 22.20 4.24
N THR A 3 -10.97 21.19 5.10
CA THR A 3 -11.23 21.42 6.52
C THR A 3 -10.04 22.16 7.13
N PRO A 4 -10.27 23.23 7.92
CA PRO A 4 -9.21 24.14 8.38
C PRO A 4 -8.16 23.50 9.31
N ASN A 5 -8.29 22.21 9.66
CA ASN A 5 -7.33 21.48 10.46
C ASN A 5 -6.14 20.93 9.65
N PHE A 6 -6.32 20.52 8.39
CA PHE A 6 -5.26 19.80 7.67
C PHE A 6 -4.03 20.67 7.39
N ASP A 7 -4.18 21.95 7.07
CA ASP A 7 -3.03 22.84 6.89
C ASP A 7 -2.20 23.00 8.18
N ARG A 8 -2.85 22.94 9.35
CA ARG A 8 -2.16 22.91 10.64
C ARG A 8 -1.38 21.62 10.83
N ASP A 9 -1.98 20.48 10.49
CA ASP A 9 -1.34 19.17 10.58
C ASP A 9 -0.13 19.05 9.63
N PHE A 10 -0.22 19.59 8.41
CA PHE A 10 0.92 19.71 7.50
C PHE A 10 2.04 20.58 8.09
N GLY A 11 1.69 21.62 8.85
CA GLY A 11 2.64 22.43 9.61
C GLY A 11 3.43 21.64 10.66
N TYR A 12 2.88 20.56 11.22
CA TYR A 12 3.59 19.67 12.15
C TYR A 12 4.32 18.52 11.45
N LEU A 13 3.79 18.06 10.32
CA LEU A 13 4.32 16.91 9.59
C LEU A 13 5.72 17.17 9.01
N LEU A 14 5.94 18.33 8.38
CA LEU A 14 7.25 18.65 7.78
C LEU A 14 8.37 18.71 8.83
N PRO A 15 8.24 19.45 9.95
CA PRO A 15 9.22 19.41 11.03
C PRO A 15 9.41 18.02 11.65
N PHE A 16 8.36 17.20 11.68
CA PHE A 16 8.48 15.81 12.12
C PHE A 16 9.35 14.99 11.16
N MET A 17 9.14 15.11 9.84
CA MET A 17 9.98 14.44 8.84
C MET A 17 11.44 14.90 8.91
N ASP A 18 11.69 16.18 9.21
CA ASP A 18 13.05 16.69 9.45
C ASP A 18 13.69 16.08 10.69
N LYS A 19 12.92 15.87 11.77
CA LYS A 19 13.41 15.15 12.97
C LYS A 19 13.73 13.69 12.66
N VAL A 20 12.93 13.02 11.83
CA VAL A 20 13.21 11.64 11.39
C VAL A 20 14.49 11.59 10.56
N ALA A 21 14.70 12.55 9.65
CA ALA A 21 15.95 12.65 8.89
C ALA A 21 17.17 12.95 9.79
N ALA A 22 16.99 13.79 10.82
CA ALA A 22 18.04 14.05 11.80
C ALA A 22 18.37 12.79 12.62
N ALA A 23 17.37 12.05 13.09
CA ALA A 23 17.57 10.77 13.78
C ALA A 23 18.21 9.71 12.89
N ALA A 24 17.96 9.76 11.57
CA ALA A 24 18.63 8.90 10.60
C ALA A 24 20.15 9.14 10.58
N ALA A 25 20.60 10.37 10.83
CA ALA A 25 22.03 10.70 10.86
C ALA A 25 22.75 10.01 12.03
N ASP A 26 22.04 9.75 13.13
CA ASP A 26 22.57 9.07 14.31
C ASP A 26 22.59 7.53 14.18
N LEU A 27 22.06 6.97 13.08
CA LEU A 27 22.13 5.53 12.85
C LEU A 27 23.57 5.08 12.55
N GLN A 28 24.02 4.06 13.29
CA GLN A 28 25.31 3.42 13.10
C GLN A 28 25.41 2.65 11.78
N ASP A 29 24.30 2.05 11.34
CA ASP A 29 24.23 1.34 10.06
C ASP A 29 24.11 2.32 8.89
N ALA A 30 25.11 2.30 8.02
CA ALA A 30 25.17 3.16 6.85
C ALA A 30 24.09 2.86 5.81
N SER A 31 23.77 1.57 5.61
CA SER A 31 22.77 1.15 4.62
C SER A 31 21.36 1.57 5.04
N ALA A 32 21.03 1.35 6.31
CA ALA A 32 19.74 1.76 6.88
C ALA A 32 19.57 3.29 6.89
N ARG A 33 20.65 4.05 7.15
CA ARG A 33 20.64 5.51 7.07
C ARG A 33 20.33 6.00 5.65
N GLU A 34 21.02 5.45 4.65
CA GLU A 34 20.80 5.84 3.25
C GLU A 34 19.37 5.49 2.78
N GLU A 35 18.87 4.31 3.15
CA GLU A 35 17.49 3.91 2.87
C GLU A 35 16.49 4.85 3.55
N LEU A 36 16.70 5.18 4.83
CA LEU A 36 15.80 6.06 5.57
C LEU A 36 15.79 7.48 5.00
N VAL A 37 16.94 8.02 4.60
CA VAL A 37 17.03 9.34 3.93
C VAL A 37 16.24 9.33 2.62
N ARG A 38 16.38 8.27 1.81
CA ARG A 38 15.62 8.12 0.56
C ARG A 38 14.12 8.05 0.83
N LEU A 39 13.70 7.22 1.79
CA LEU A 39 12.29 7.06 2.15
C LEU A 39 11.68 8.38 2.63
N VAL A 40 12.38 9.14 3.49
CA VAL A 40 11.90 10.45 3.95
C VAL A 40 11.79 11.46 2.82
N ALA A 41 12.73 11.46 1.87
CA ALA A 41 12.67 12.33 0.69
C ALA A 41 11.47 12.00 -0.21
N GLU A 42 11.23 10.71 -0.48
CA GLU A 42 10.06 10.25 -1.25
C GLU A 42 8.73 10.57 -0.54
N GLU A 43 8.70 10.41 0.79
CA GLU A 43 7.51 10.69 1.60
C GLU A 43 7.15 12.19 1.59
N LYS A 44 8.15 13.08 1.68
CA LYS A 44 7.93 14.54 1.56
C LYS A 44 7.26 14.90 0.24
N VAL A 45 7.73 14.34 -0.87
CA VAL A 45 7.13 14.56 -2.21
C VAL A 45 5.71 14.01 -2.26
N ARG A 46 5.46 12.83 -1.67
CA ARG A 46 4.12 12.23 -1.62
C ARG A 46 3.15 13.10 -0.84
N TRP A 47 3.57 13.63 0.32
CA TRP A 47 2.73 14.51 1.14
C TRP A 47 2.45 15.87 0.47
N GLU A 48 3.42 16.47 -0.22
CA GLU A 48 3.20 17.67 -1.03
C GLU A 48 2.16 17.41 -2.14
N ARG A 49 2.20 16.23 -2.78
CA ARG A 49 1.20 15.85 -3.77
C ARG A 49 -0.19 15.69 -3.14
N ILE A 50 -0.28 15.03 -1.98
CA ILE A 50 -1.54 14.89 -1.24
C ILE A 50 -2.10 16.26 -0.85
N ARG A 51 -1.25 17.16 -0.33
CA ARG A 51 -1.63 18.54 0.01
C ARG A 51 -2.20 19.27 -1.21
N SER A 52 -1.50 19.18 -2.34
CA SER A 52 -1.95 19.79 -3.59
C SER A 52 -3.32 19.26 -4.04
N LEU A 53 -3.53 17.94 -3.96
CA LEU A 53 -4.82 17.31 -4.28
C LEU A 53 -5.94 17.77 -3.34
N LEU A 54 -5.66 17.87 -2.03
CA LEU A 54 -6.62 18.38 -1.05
C LEU A 54 -6.97 19.86 -1.28
N GLN A 55 -6.04 20.64 -1.82
CA GLN A 55 -6.25 22.04 -2.23
C GLN A 55 -7.00 22.17 -3.57
N GLY A 56 -7.34 21.06 -4.22
CA GLY A 56 -8.13 21.05 -5.46
C GLY A 56 -7.30 20.99 -6.74
N ALA A 57 -6.02 20.65 -6.66
CA ALA A 57 -5.22 20.38 -7.86
C ALA A 57 -5.83 19.19 -8.64
N PRO A 58 -5.76 19.19 -9.98
CA PRO A 58 -6.25 18.09 -10.78
C PRO A 58 -5.50 16.80 -10.42
N GLY A 59 -6.27 15.73 -10.24
CA GLY A 59 -5.74 14.38 -10.13
C GLY A 59 -4.89 14.05 -11.35
N GLN A 60 -3.73 13.42 -11.13
CA GLN A 60 -2.97 12.90 -12.26
C GLN A 60 -3.66 11.61 -12.70
N SER A 61 -4.56 11.70 -13.68
CA SER A 61 -5.12 10.54 -14.37
C SER A 61 -4.01 9.93 -15.24
N GLY A 62 -3.03 9.28 -14.62
CA GLY A 62 -1.85 8.79 -15.33
C GLY A 62 -0.75 8.20 -14.45
N GLY A 63 -1.10 7.68 -13.28
CA GLY A 63 -0.12 7.08 -12.36
C GLY A 63 -0.79 6.27 -11.26
N ALA A 64 -1.85 5.53 -11.59
CA ALA A 64 -2.24 4.42 -10.75
C ALA A 64 -1.10 3.39 -10.83
N ALA A 65 -0.45 3.09 -9.69
CA ALA A 65 0.12 1.78 -9.48
C ALA A 65 -0.87 0.73 -10.03
N PRO A 66 -0.45 -0.30 -10.79
CA PRO A 66 -1.38 -1.17 -11.49
C PRO A 66 -2.22 -1.97 -10.48
N ARG A 67 -3.34 -1.39 -10.06
CA ARG A 67 -4.46 -2.13 -9.51
C ARG A 67 -5.09 -2.80 -10.72
N ALA A 68 -4.82 -4.10 -10.85
CA ALA A 68 -5.50 -4.97 -11.79
C ALA A 68 -7.00 -4.95 -11.49
N SER A 69 -7.73 -4.07 -12.17
CA SER A 69 -9.18 -4.15 -12.24
C SER A 69 -9.54 -5.24 -13.24
N ALA A 70 -9.85 -6.39 -12.66
CA ALA A 70 -10.36 -7.55 -13.35
C ALA A 70 -11.68 -7.25 -14.08
N SER A 71 -11.75 -7.79 -15.29
CA SER A 71 -12.92 -8.44 -15.87
C SER A 71 -14.12 -7.58 -16.27
N LYS A 72 -14.22 -7.34 -17.59
CA LYS A 72 -15.48 -7.58 -18.30
C LYS A 72 -15.18 -8.28 -19.63
N ALA A 73 -15.20 -9.61 -19.61
CA ALA A 73 -15.34 -10.41 -20.83
C ALA A 73 -16.77 -10.21 -21.41
N PRO A 74 -16.97 -10.52 -22.69
CA PRO A 74 -17.46 -11.86 -23.00
C PRO A 74 -16.70 -12.58 -24.14
N PRO A 75 -16.74 -13.93 -24.18
CA PRO A 75 -16.01 -14.79 -25.12
C PRO A 75 -16.95 -15.27 -26.27
N PRO A 76 -16.66 -16.34 -27.06
CA PRO A 76 -15.41 -17.03 -27.44
C PRO A 76 -15.28 -17.25 -28.97
N ALA A 77 -14.11 -17.71 -29.47
CA ALA A 77 -14.03 -18.83 -30.43
C ALA A 77 -12.58 -19.20 -30.82
N ALA A 78 -12.17 -20.39 -30.36
CA ALA A 78 -11.32 -21.37 -31.05
C ALA A 78 -9.89 -20.99 -31.52
N ALA A 79 -8.86 -21.42 -30.76
CA ALA A 79 -7.81 -22.34 -31.23
C ALA A 79 -6.86 -22.75 -30.06
N PRO A 80 -6.30 -23.99 -30.04
CA PRO A 80 -5.70 -24.61 -28.86
C PRO A 80 -4.14 -24.59 -28.91
N PRO A 81 -3.40 -25.27 -28.01
CA PRO A 81 -2.51 -24.67 -27.02
C PRO A 81 -1.01 -24.81 -27.36
N LEU A 82 -0.14 -23.97 -26.79
CA LEU A 82 1.27 -24.32 -26.64
C LEU A 82 1.69 -24.12 -25.19
N ALA A 83 1.90 -25.28 -24.54
CA ALA A 83 2.38 -25.40 -23.18
C ALA A 83 3.71 -24.66 -23.01
N ARG A 84 3.74 -23.72 -22.05
CA ARG A 84 4.97 -23.41 -21.34
C ARG A 84 4.73 -23.69 -19.87
N VAL A 85 5.27 -24.83 -19.47
CA VAL A 85 5.47 -25.19 -18.08
C VAL A 85 6.44 -24.17 -17.48
N SER A 86 5.99 -23.45 -16.45
CA SER A 86 6.90 -22.80 -15.51
C SER A 86 6.53 -23.35 -14.14
N SER A 87 7.41 -24.24 -13.68
CA SER A 87 7.43 -24.77 -12.33
C SER A 87 7.87 -23.65 -11.39
N ASP A 88 6.93 -22.87 -10.88
CA ASP A 88 7.14 -22.10 -9.66
C ASP A 88 6.56 -22.92 -8.50
N GLY A 89 7.42 -23.78 -7.97
CA GLY A 89 7.13 -24.56 -6.80
C GLY A 89 7.23 -23.69 -5.55
N VAL A 90 6.29 -23.94 -4.66
CA VAL A 90 6.46 -23.86 -3.21
C VAL A 90 6.30 -22.47 -2.57
N ASN A 91 5.05 -21.97 -2.49
CA ASN A 91 4.37 -21.71 -1.20
C ASN A 91 2.88 -21.33 -1.39
N ARG A 92 2.04 -22.26 -1.88
CA ARG A 92 0.58 -22.13 -1.75
C ARG A 92 0.18 -22.60 -0.36
N VAL A 93 0.20 -21.69 0.62
CA VAL A 93 -0.60 -21.88 1.84
C VAL A 93 -2.06 -21.92 1.40
N ALA A 94 -2.68 -23.09 1.57
CA ALA A 94 -4.08 -23.32 1.25
C ALA A 94 -5.00 -22.31 1.96
N PRO A 95 -6.10 -21.84 1.33
CA PRO A 95 -7.17 -21.21 2.05
C PRO A 95 -7.78 -22.29 2.96
N ARG A 96 -7.53 -22.21 4.27
CA ARG A 96 -8.30 -22.98 5.23
C ARG A 96 -9.67 -22.34 5.34
N GLU A 97 -10.62 -22.91 4.61
CA GLU A 97 -12.03 -22.81 4.96
C GLU A 97 -12.16 -23.29 6.42
N SER A 98 -12.38 -22.35 7.34
CA SER A 98 -12.64 -22.66 8.74
C SER A 98 -14.09 -22.31 9.02
N GLY A 99 -14.99 -23.15 8.49
CA GLY A 99 -16.29 -23.34 9.10
C GLY A 99 -16.09 -24.08 10.41
N LEU A 100 -15.94 -23.35 11.52
CA LEU A 100 -15.98 -23.91 12.86
C LEU A 100 -17.14 -23.24 13.61
N THR A 101 -18.34 -23.75 13.39
CA THR A 101 -19.49 -23.49 14.27
C THR A 101 -19.25 -24.20 15.60
N VAL A 102 -18.79 -23.48 16.63
CA VAL A 102 -18.80 -23.98 18.02
C VAL A 102 -19.94 -23.29 18.74
N GLY A 103 -21.09 -23.96 18.77
CA GLY A 103 -22.28 -23.45 19.45
C GLY A 103 -23.22 -24.60 19.81
N SER A 104 -22.85 -25.39 20.81
CA SER A 104 -23.78 -25.93 21.81
C SER A 104 -23.01 -26.69 22.89
N LEU A 105 -22.84 -26.09 24.07
CA LEU A 105 -22.70 -26.85 25.31
C LEU A 105 -23.87 -26.44 26.21
N LYS A 106 -24.86 -27.34 26.25
CA LYS A 106 -25.99 -27.29 27.16
C LYS A 106 -25.48 -27.70 28.54
N ASP A 107 -25.39 -26.74 29.46
CA ASP A 107 -25.22 -27.04 30.88
C ASP A 107 -26.59 -27.28 31.52
N SER A 108 -26.63 -28.24 32.43
CA SER A 108 -27.84 -28.80 33.01
C SER A 108 -28.10 -28.18 34.37
N ARG A 109 -29.31 -27.64 34.57
CA ARG A 109 -29.97 -27.69 35.88
C ARG A 109 -31.48 -27.71 35.71
#